data_AF-A0A7J9F0F6-F1
#
_entry.id   AF-A0A7J9F0F6-F1
#
_cell.length_a   1.000
_cell.length_b   1.000
_cell.length_c   1.000
_cell.angle_alpha   90.00
_cell.angle_beta   90.00
_cell.angle_gamma   90.00
#
_symmetry.space_group_name_H-M   'P 1'
#
loop_
_entity.id
_entity.type
_entity.pdbx_description
1 polymer ?
#
loop_
_entity_poly.entity_id
_entity_poly.type
_entity_poly.pdbx_seq_one_letter_code
_entity_poly.pdbx_strand_id
1 'polypeptide(L)'
;EVSLPGGKAEEGDKDDIETATREAKEEIGLDPSLVNIIMVLEPFLSKHLLRVVPVIGILTDKKAFKPTPNAAEVDEVFDAPLEMFI
;
A
#
# COMPACT_ATOMS: atom_id res chain seq x y z
N GLU A 1 10.05 8.57 7.59
CA GLU A 1 10.62 7.19 7.51
C GLU A 1 10.32 6.65 6.11
N VAL A 2 10.91 5.52 5.71
CA VAL A 2 10.51 4.84 4.46
C VAL A 2 9.51 3.75 4.84
N SER A 3 8.36 3.70 4.15
CA SER A 3 7.29 2.74 4.42
C SER A 3 6.53 2.41 3.13
N LEU A 4 5.83 1.28 3.13
CA LEU A 4 4.86 0.95 2.10
C LEU A 4 3.56 1.75 2.34
N PRO A 5 2.73 1.99 1.30
CA PRO A 5 1.44 2.64 1.50
C PRO A 5 0.53 1.85 2.44
N GLY A 6 -0.22 2.54 3.27
CA GLY A 6 -1.15 1.91 4.20
C GLY A 6 -1.37 2.72 5.48
N GLY A 7 -2.46 2.40 6.16
CA GLY A 7 -2.87 3.11 7.36
C GLY A 7 -3.80 2.29 8.24
N LYS A 8 -4.64 3.00 8.99
CA LYS A 8 -5.52 2.39 9.98
C LYS A 8 -6.85 2.01 9.32
N ALA A 9 -7.34 0.80 9.60
CA ALA A 9 -8.67 0.40 9.19
C ALA A 9 -9.74 1.35 9.74
N GLU A 10 -10.67 1.75 8.87
CA GLU A 10 -11.82 2.58 9.18
C GLU A 10 -13.11 1.75 9.26
N GLU A 11 -14.15 2.30 9.88
CA GLU A 11 -15.45 1.61 10.06
C GLU A 11 -16.11 1.22 8.72
N GLY A 12 -15.76 1.93 7.63
CA GLY A 12 -16.23 1.64 6.28
C GLY A 12 -15.46 0.56 5.53
N ASP A 13 -14.28 0.15 6.01
CA ASP A 13 -13.45 -0.84 5.34
C ASP A 13 -14.00 -2.26 5.62
N LYS A 14 -14.41 -2.98 4.57
CA LYS A 14 -14.99 -4.33 4.69
C LYS A 14 -13.96 -5.39 5.09
N ASP A 15 -12.69 -5.17 4.74
CA ASP A 15 -11.57 -6.09 4.95
C ASP A 15 -10.22 -5.34 4.88
N ASP A 16 -9.14 -6.07 5.19
CA ASP A 16 -7.77 -5.52 5.15
C ASP A 16 -7.35 -5.07 3.74
N ILE A 17 -7.97 -5.64 2.69
CA ILE A 17 -7.70 -5.27 1.29
C ILE A 17 -8.30 -3.88 0.99
N GLU A 18 -9.53 -3.63 1.43
CA GLU A 18 -10.16 -2.31 1.28
C GLU A 18 -9.39 -1.24 2.04
N THR A 19 -8.94 -1.53 3.27
CA THR A 19 -8.06 -0.63 4.02
C THR A 19 -6.80 -0.30 3.21
N ALA A 20 -6.06 -1.31 2.75
CA ALA A 20 -4.80 -1.09 2.03
C ALA A 20 -4.99 -0.34 0.70
N THR A 21 -6.05 -0.63 -0.04
CA THR A 21 -6.31 0.00 -1.34
C THR A 21 -6.88 1.41 -1.21
N ARG A 22 -7.66 1.70 -0.16
CA ARG A 22 -8.11 3.06 0.17
C ARG A 22 -6.92 3.94 0.54
N GLU A 23 -6.08 3.49 1.47
CA GLU A 23 -4.90 4.23 1.92
C GLU A 23 -3.91 4.46 0.76
N ALA A 24 -3.62 3.45 -0.06
CA ALA A 24 -2.77 3.63 -1.23
C ALA A 24 -3.34 4.62 -2.25
N LYS A 25 -4.68 4.74 -2.34
CA LYS A 25 -5.33 5.75 -3.17
C LYS A 25 -5.19 7.14 -2.56
N GLU A 26 -5.34 7.28 -1.25
CA GLU A 26 -5.21 8.54 -0.52
C GLU A 26 -3.77 9.07 -0.53
N GLU A 27 -2.80 8.20 -0.23
CA GLU A 27 -1.40 8.57 -0.07
C GLU A 27 -0.67 8.80 -1.40
N ILE A 28 -0.89 7.93 -2.40
CA ILE A 28 -0.11 7.95 -3.66
C ILE A 28 -0.98 7.97 -4.93
N GLY A 29 -2.30 8.09 -4.80
CA GLY A 29 -3.22 8.14 -5.95
C GLY A 29 -3.38 6.83 -6.71
N LEU A 30 -3.08 5.69 -6.08
CA LEU A 30 -3.21 4.39 -6.74
C LEU A 30 -4.68 4.01 -6.92
N ASP A 31 -5.16 4.03 -8.16
CA ASP A 31 -6.50 3.52 -8.49
C ASP A 31 -6.56 2.00 -8.20
N PRO A 32 -7.46 1.53 -7.31
CA PRO A 32 -7.58 0.12 -6.98
C PRO A 32 -7.83 -0.79 -8.20
N SER A 33 -8.44 -0.26 -9.26
CA SER A 33 -8.66 -1.01 -10.51
C SER A 33 -7.39 -1.34 -11.28
N LEU A 34 -6.28 -0.64 -10.99
CA LEU A 34 -4.96 -0.92 -11.58
C LEU A 34 -4.22 -2.04 -10.84
N VAL A 35 -4.74 -2.52 -9.70
CA VAL A 35 -4.07 -3.49 -8.84
C VAL A 35 -4.82 -4.82 -8.85
N ASN A 36 -4.11 -5.91 -9.18
CA ASN A 36 -4.59 -7.25 -8.92
C ASN A 36 -4.06 -7.76 -7.58
N ILE A 37 -4.94 -7.99 -6.61
CA ILE A 37 -4.56 -8.50 -5.29
C ILE A 37 -4.26 -9.99 -5.39
N ILE A 38 -3.07 -10.39 -4.96
CA ILE A 38 -2.57 -11.76 -5.09
C ILE A 38 -2.71 -12.52 -3.78
N MET A 39 -2.41 -11.86 -2.66
CA MET A 39 -2.48 -12.47 -1.34
C MET A 39 -2.53 -11.46 -0.20
N VAL A 40 -3.05 -11.91 0.93
CA VAL A 40 -2.94 -11.26 2.23
C VAL A 40 -2.02 -12.12 3.08
N LEU A 41 -0.97 -11.53 3.67
CA LEU A 41 0.00 -12.23 4.50
C LEU A 41 -0.46 -12.29 5.96
N GLU A 42 0.18 -13.17 6.74
CA GLU A 42 -0.06 -13.26 8.17
C GLU A 42 0.25 -11.92 8.87
N PRO A 43 -0.58 -11.49 9.83
CA PRO A 43 -0.35 -10.27 10.59
C PRO A 43 0.95 -10.35 11.39
N PHE A 44 1.65 -9.22 11.51
CA PHE A 44 2.83 -9.11 12.35
C PHE A 44 2.77 -7.86 13.24
N LEU A 45 3.61 -7.81 14.26
CA LEU A 45 3.79 -6.61 15.08
C LEU A 45 4.90 -5.74 14.49
N SER A 46 4.56 -4.51 14.13
CA SER A 46 5.53 -3.51 13.70
C SER A 46 6.48 -3.10 14.84
N LYS A 47 7.51 -2.32 14.50
CA LYS A 47 8.45 -1.72 15.46
C LYS A 47 7.74 -0.91 16.56
N HIS A 48 6.56 -0.38 16.28
CA HIS A 48 5.74 0.41 17.20
C HIS A 48 4.67 -0.42 17.92
N LEU A 49 4.77 -1.75 17.88
CA LEU A 49 3.82 -2.70 18.48
C LEU A 49 2.39 -2.59 17.93
N LEU A 50 2.25 -2.06 16.71
CA LEU A 50 0.98 -2.06 15.98
C LEU A 50 0.85 -3.38 15.22
N ARG A 51 -0.33 -4.02 15.27
CA ARG A 51 -0.68 -5.16 14.42
C ARG A 51 -0.88 -4.67 12.99
N VAL A 52 -0.08 -5.16 12.07
CA VAL A 52 -0.11 -4.82 10.64
C VAL A 52 -0.42 -6.06 9.82
N VAL A 53 -1.30 -5.93 8.83
CA VAL A 53 -1.66 -6.99 7.87
C VAL A 53 -1.13 -6.60 6.49
N PRO A 54 -0.11 -7.29 5.95
CA PRO A 54 0.40 -6.97 4.61
C PRO A 54 -0.53 -7.49 3.51
N VAL A 55 -0.87 -6.62 2.56
CA VAL A 55 -1.61 -6.98 1.34
C VAL A 55 -0.69 -6.85 0.14
N ILE A 56 -0.57 -7.91 -0.65
CA ILE A 56 0.31 -7.96 -1.82
C ILE A 56 -0.52 -7.82 -3.09
N GLY A 57 -0.24 -6.76 -3.85
CA GLY A 57 -0.86 -6.48 -5.14
C GLY A 57 0.16 -6.36 -6.26
N ILE A 58 -0.25 -6.72 -7.48
CA ILE A 58 0.51 -6.52 -8.70
C ILE A 58 -0.18 -5.44 -9.54
N LEU A 59 0.57 -4.42 -9.96
CA LEU A 59 0.10 -3.47 -10.95
C LEU A 59 -0.15 -4.19 -12.27
N THR A 60 -1.39 -4.15 -12.75
CA THR A 60 -1.83 -4.74 -14.02
C THR A 60 -1.17 -4.04 -15.22
N ASP A 61 -0.99 -2.73 -15.13
CA ASP A 61 -0.21 -1.92 -16.07
C ASP A 61 0.64 -0.88 -15.33
N LYS A 62 1.94 -1.13 -15.23
CA LYS A 62 2.92 -0.20 -14.62
C LYS A 62 2.93 1.17 -15.31
N LYS A 63 2.67 1.25 -16.62
CA LYS A 63 2.69 2.51 -17.37
C LYS A 63 1.44 3.35 -17.15
N ALA A 64 0.32 2.71 -16.80
CA ALA A 64 -0.93 3.39 -16.46
C ALA A 64 -0.85 4.06 -15.09
N PHE A 65 -0.08 3.50 -14.16
CA PHE A 65 0.11 4.09 -12.84
C PHE A 65 1.08 5.28 -12.88
N LYS A 66 0.56 6.46 -12.53
CA LYS A 66 1.32 7.69 -12.32
C LYS A 66 1.10 8.13 -10.87
N PRO A 67 2.06 7.93 -9.97
CA PRO A 67 1.90 8.32 -8.57
C PRO A 67 1.55 9.80 -8.44
N THR A 68 0.56 10.10 -7.61
CA THR A 68 0.22 11.46 -7.19
C THR A 68 0.28 11.52 -5.67
N PRO A 69 1.47 11.79 -5.09
CA PRO A 69 1.65 11.80 -3.64
C PRO A 69 0.82 12.88 -2.97
N ASN A 70 0.13 12.54 -1.88
CA ASN A 70 -0.51 13.51 -1.01
C ASN A 70 0.55 14.20 -0.15
N ALA A 71 0.84 15.48 -0.44
CA ALA A 71 1.89 16.24 0.25
C ALA A 71 1.64 16.46 1.76
N ALA A 72 0.44 16.14 2.28
CA ALA A 72 0.18 16.14 3.72
C ALA A 72 0.78 14.92 4.45
N GLU A 73 1.06 13.83 3.72
CA GLU A 73 1.41 12.53 4.28
C GLU A 73 2.67 11.93 3.65
N VAL A 74 2.93 12.23 2.36
CA VAL A 74 3.99 11.63 1.56
C VAL A 74 4.89 12.70 0.94
N ASP A 75 6.16 12.70 1.35
CA ASP A 75 7.19 13.60 0.81
C ASP A 75 7.71 13.14 -0.57
N GLU A 76 7.92 11.83 -0.75
CA GLU A 76 8.51 11.25 -1.97
C GLU A 76 8.03 9.81 -2.22
N VAL A 77 7.92 9.42 -3.49
CA VAL A 77 7.61 8.06 -3.93
C VAL A 77 8.69 7.57 -4.88
N PHE A 78 9.19 6.35 -4.65
CA PHE A 78 10.20 5.70 -5.48
C PHE A 78 9.94 4.19 -5.58
N ASP A 79 10.51 3.54 -6.59
CA ASP A 79 10.54 2.08 -6.72
C ASP A 79 11.93 1.51 -6.45
N ALA A 80 11.98 0.30 -5.88
CA ALA A 80 13.20 -0.45 -5.64
C ALA A 80 13.09 -1.84 -6.31
N PRO A 81 14.09 -2.27 -7.10
CA PRO A 81 14.14 -3.63 -7.63
C PRO A 81 14.06 -4.68 -6.51
N LEU A 82 13.16 -5.66 -6.66
CA LEU A 82 12.96 -6.72 -5.67
C LEU A 82 14.24 -7.52 -5.39
N GLU A 83 15.09 -7.69 -6.41
CA GLU A 83 16.39 -8.37 -6.30
C GLU A 83 17.35 -7.72 -5.29
N MET A 84 17.14 -6.46 -4.90
CA MET A 84 17.97 -5.80 -3.88
C MET A 84 17.81 -6.39 -2.47
N PHE A 85 16.77 -7.19 -2.24
CA PHE A 85 16.42 -7.74 -0.92
C PHE A 85 16.76 -9.23 -0.77
N ILE A 86 17.46 -9.80 -1.75
CA ILE A 86 17.90 -11.21 -1.80
C ILE A 86 19.41 -11.25 -1.71
#